data_AF-X1Q241-F1
#
_entry.id   AF-X1Q241-F1
#
_cell.length_a   1.000
_cell.length_b   1.000
_cell.length_c   1.000
_cell.angle_alpha   90.00
_cell.angle_beta   90.00
_cell.angle_gamma   90.00
#
_symmetry.space_group_name_H-M   'P 1'
#
loop_
_entity.id
_entity.type
_entity.pdbx_description
1 polymer ?
#
loop_
_entity_poly.entity_id
_entity_poly.type
_entity_poly.pdbx_seq_one_letter_code
_entity_poly.pdbx_strand_id
1 'polypeptide(L)' 'MLAKRALLRKIGEPNPDAEVAELEKEILQRINNLGIGPQGFGGRTTALAVHAEVFPCHIASMPVAVNLQCHSA' A
#
# COMPACT_ATOMS: atom_id res chain seq x y z
N MET A 1 14.86 5.31 -2.78
CA MET A 1 13.69 4.65 -3.42
C MET A 1 12.98 3.73 -2.41
N LEU A 2 12.23 4.29 -1.45
CA LEU A 2 11.51 3.48 -0.45
C LEU A 2 10.21 2.90 -1.02
N ALA A 3 9.36 3.74 -1.64
CA ALA A 3 8.10 3.30 -2.24
C ALA A 3 8.29 2.21 -3.32
N LYS A 4 9.37 2.27 -4.11
CA LYS A 4 9.66 1.23 -5.11
C LYS A 4 10.12 -0.08 -4.47
N ARG A 5 10.82 -0.03 -3.32
CA ARG A 5 11.19 -1.22 -2.55
C ARG A 5 9.96 -1.88 -1.94
N ALA A 6 9.08 -1.08 -1.33
CA ALA A 6 7.80 -1.55 -0.78
C ALA A 6 6.96 -2.30 -1.84
N LEU A 7 6.92 -1.74 -3.05
CA LEU A 7 6.15 -2.30 -4.17
C LEU A 7 6.55 -3.73 -4.55
N LEU A 8 7.83 -4.08 -4.39
CA LEU A 8 8.38 -5.38 -4.80
C LEU A 8 8.29 -6.45 -3.70
N ARG A 9 7.75 -6.12 -2.51
CA ARG A 9 7.51 -7.11 -1.44
C ARG A 9 6.46 -8.12 -1.89
N LYS A 10 6.54 -9.35 -1.35
CA LYS A 10 5.62 -10.42 -1.73
C LYS A 10 4.20 -10.08 -1.28
N ILE A 11 3.23 -10.33 -2.15
CA ILE A 11 1.81 -10.12 -1.81
C ILE A 11 1.45 -10.93 -0.56
N GLY A 12 0.85 -10.27 0.43
CA GLY A 12 0.43 -10.88 1.69
C GLY A 12 1.53 -10.95 2.76
N GLU A 13 2.71 -10.38 2.50
CA GLU A 13 3.77 -10.24 3.50
C GLU A 13 3.60 -8.90 4.25
N PRO A 14 3.13 -8.90 5.51
CA PRO A 14 2.96 -7.67 6.29
C PRO A 14 4.31 -7.09 6.72
N ASN A 15 4.32 -5.80 7.06
CA ASN A 15 5.53 -5.15 7.60
C ASN A 15 5.94 -5.81 8.93
N PRO A 16 7.25 -5.98 9.22
CA PRO A 16 7.72 -6.45 10.54
C PRO A 16 7.36 -5.50 11.69
N ASP A 17 7.17 -4.20 11.42
CA ASP A 17 6.68 -3.23 12.39
C ASP A 17 5.14 -3.32 12.50
N ALA A 18 4.64 -3.56 13.71
CA ALA A 18 3.21 -3.77 13.97
C ALA A 18 2.36 -2.53 13.67
N GLU A 19 2.86 -1.32 13.92
CA GLU A 19 2.11 -0.09 13.63
C GLU A 19 1.97 0.10 12.12
N VAL A 20 3.04 -0.20 11.37
CA VAL A 20 3.04 -0.10 9.91
C VAL A 20 2.18 -1.20 9.29
N ALA A 21 2.21 -2.41 9.84
CA ALA A 21 1.37 -3.52 9.36
C ALA A 21 -0.14 -3.25 9.55
N GLU A 22 -0.53 -2.65 10.68
CA GLU A 22 -1.92 -2.23 10.88
C GLU A 22 -2.33 -1.10 9.92
N LEU A 23 -1.43 -0.15 9.64
CA LEU A 23 -1.65 0.87 8.61
C LEU A 23 -1.84 0.25 7.21
N GLU A 24 -0.99 -0.71 6.82
CA GLU A 24 -1.11 -1.45 5.55
C GLU A 24 -2.51 -2.10 5.43
N LYS A 25 -2.97 -2.74 6.51
CA LYS A 25 -4.26 -3.43 6.58
C LYS A 25 -5.44 -2.46 6.53
N GLU A 26 -5.40 -1.36 7.27
CA GLU A 26 -6.44 -0.33 7.25
C GLU A 26 -6.61 0.25 5.85
N ILE A 27 -5.50 0.61 5.20
CA ILE A 27 -5.52 1.18 3.85
C ILE A 27 -6.07 0.17 2.85
N LEU A 28 -5.64 -1.09 2.90
CA LEU A 28 -6.15 -2.14 2.02
C LEU A 28 -7.67 -2.33 2.16
N GLN A 29 -8.16 -2.36 3.41
CA GLN A 29 -9.59 -2.46 3.68
C GLN A 29 -10.36 -1.25 3.11
N ARG A 30 -9.85 -0.04 3.33
CA ARG A 30 -10.46 1.19 2.82
C ARG A 30 -10.51 1.20 1.30
N ILE A 31 -9.42 0.84 0.62
CA ILE A 31 -9.36 0.79 -0.86
C ILE A 31 -10.38 -0.19 -1.43
N ASN A 32 -10.50 -1.39 -0.85
CA ASN A 32 -11.45 -2.39 -1.33
C ASN A 32 -12.91 -2.02 -1.02
N ASN A 33 -13.15 -1.27 0.06
CA ASN A 33 -14.49 -0.74 0.39
C ASN A 33 -14.96 0.40 -0.54
N LEU A 34 -14.08 0.99 -1.37
CA LEU A 34 -14.50 2.01 -2.34
C LEU A 34 -15.39 1.45 -3.46
N GLY A 35 -15.42 0.13 -3.66
CA GLY A 35 -16.26 -0.51 -4.68
C GLY A 35 -15.78 -0.31 -6.13
N ILE A 36 -14.57 0.24 -6.33
CA ILE A 36 -13.99 0.52 -7.65
C ILE A 36 -13.75 -0.79 -8.44
N GLY A 37 -13.26 -1.83 -7.76
CA GLY A 37 -13.03 -3.14 -8.35
C GLY A 37 -11.89 -3.19 -9.38
N PRO A 38 -11.67 -4.35 -10.01
CA PRO A 38 -10.57 -4.54 -10.95
C PRO A 38 -10.75 -3.66 -12.18
N GLN A 39 -9.70 -2.91 -12.55
CA GLN A 39 -9.68 -1.97 -13.67
C GLN A 39 -10.78 -0.88 -13.64
N GLY A 40 -11.47 -0.69 -12.51
CA GLY A 40 -12.52 0.32 -12.38
C GLY A 40 -13.91 -0.08 -12.89
N PHE A 41 -14.14 -1.36 -13.21
CA PHE A 41 -15.45 -1.85 -13.66
C PHE A 41 -16.45 -2.15 -12.52
N GLY A 42 -16.15 -1.70 -11.31
CA GLY A 42 -16.89 -2.07 -10.10
C GLY A 42 -16.46 -3.43 -9.56
N GLY A 43 -16.75 -3.68 -8.29
CA GLY A 43 -16.50 -4.97 -7.64
C GLY A 43 -15.97 -4.85 -6.22
N ARG A 44 -15.50 -5.98 -5.66
CA ARG A 44 -15.08 -6.08 -4.26
C ARG A 44 -13.58 -5.86 -4.02
N THR A 45 -12.76 -6.11 -5.04
CA THR A 45 -11.30 -6.14 -4.89
C THR A 45 -10.67 -5.20 -5.90
N THR A 46 -10.20 -4.05 -5.42
CA THR A 46 -9.44 -3.06 -6.19
C THR A 46 -7.94 -3.30 -6.03
N ALA A 47 -7.48 -3.66 -4.84
CA ALA A 47 -6.08 -3.90 -4.51
C ALA A 47 -5.89 -5.28 -3.85
N LEU A 48 -4.77 -5.93 -4.15
CA LEU A 48 -4.42 -7.25 -3.61
C LEU A 48 -3.60 -7.14 -2.31
N ALA A 49 -2.73 -6.14 -2.22
CA ALA A 49 -1.93 -5.84 -1.04
C ALA A 49 -1.55 -4.35 -1.03
N VAL A 50 -1.24 -3.84 0.15
CA VAL A 50 -0.64 -2.53 0.36
C VAL A 50 0.60 -2.75 1.19
N HIS A 51 1.73 -2.20 0.76
CA HIS A 51 2.97 -2.24 1.51
C HIS A 51 3.46 -0.82 1.78
N ALA A 52 3.93 -0.58 3.00
CA ALA A 52 4.42 0.71 3.46
C ALA A 52 5.83 0.56 4.04
N GLU A 53 6.64 1.60 3.84
CA GLU A 53 7.98 1.73 4.39
C GLU A 53 8.08 3.10 5.04
N VAL A 54 8.51 3.13 6.30
CA VAL A 54 8.70 4.35 7.07
C VAL A 54 10.17 4.66 7.22
N PHE A 55 10.52 5.94 7.21
CA PHE A 55 11.90 6.39 7.41
C PHE A 55 11.92 7.74 8.12
N PRO A 56 12.91 8.00 8.99
CA PRO A 56 13.03 9.29 9.66
C PRO A 56 13.05 10.46 8.68
N CYS A 57 12.32 11.52 9.01
CA CYS A 57 12.31 12.77 8.28
C CYS A 57 12.50 13.95 9.25
N HIS A 58 12.86 15.11 8.70
CA HIS A 58 13.02 16.31 9.50
C HIS A 58 11.65 16.80 10.00
N ILE A 59 11.53 17.31 11.23
CA ILE A 59 10.22 17.69 11.80
C ILE A 59 9.43 18.70 10.95
N ALA A 60 10.14 19.56 10.20
CA ALA A 60 9.54 20.53 9.29
C ALA A 60 9.13 19.96 7.91
N SER A 61 9.36 18.67 7.63
CA SER A 61 9.01 18.04 6.35
C SER A 61 8.53 16.60 6.52
N MET A 62 7.47 16.25 5.80
CA MET A 62 6.92 14.89 5.80
C MET A 62 6.78 14.39 4.35
N PRO A 63 7.85 13.82 3.77
CA PRO A 63 7.81 13.32 2.40
C PRO A 63 6.97 12.03 2.33
N VAL A 64 5.99 12.02 1.42
CA VAL A 64 5.14 10.86 1.16
C VAL A 64 5.20 10.52 -0.32
N ALA A 65 5.37 9.23 -0.63
CA ALA A 65 5.39 8.73 -1.99
C ALA A 65 4.49 7.50 -2.12
N VAL A 66 3.68 7.47 -3.18
CA VAL A 66 2.78 6.36 -3.49
C VAL A 66 3.18 5.80 -4.85
N ASN A 67 3.43 4.49 -4.90
CA ASN A 67 3.69 3.76 -6.13
C ASN A 67 2.62 2.69 -6.33
N LEU A 68 2.27 2.42 -7.58
CA LEU A 68 1.29 1.40 -7.96
C LEU A 68 1.95 0.34 -8.86
N GLN A 69 1.60 -0.92 -8.62
CA GLN A 69 1.99 -2.06 -9.45
C GLN A 69 0.75 -2.51 -10.22
N CYS A 70 0.86 -2.55 -11.55
CA CYS A 70 -0.23 -3.01 -12.39
C CYS A 70 -0.28 -4.54 -12.44
N HIS A 71 -1.15 -5.07 -13.31
CA HIS A 71 -1.32 -6.50 -13.50
C HIS A 71 -0.09 -7.21 -14.11
N SER A 72 0.78 -6.46 -14.82
CA SER A 72 2.04 -6.96 -15.37
C SER A 72 3.15 -6.87 -14.31
N ALA A 73 2.95 -7.62 -13.22
CA ALA A 73 3.83 -7.70 -12.06
C ALA A 73 5.07 -8.57 -12.32
#